data_AF-A0A0C3LPB6-F1
#
_entry.id   AF-A0A0C3LPB6-F1
#
_cell.length_a   1.000
_cell.length_b   1.000
_cell.length_c   1.000
_cell.angle_alpha   90.00
_cell.angle_beta   90.00
_cell.angle_gamma   90.00
#
_symmetry.space_group_name_H-M   'P 1'
#
loop_
_entity.id
_entity.type
_entity.pdbx_description
1 polymer ?
#
loop_
_entity_poly.entity_id
_entity_poly.type
_entity_poly.pdbx_seq_one_letter_code
_entity_poly.pdbx_strand_id
1 'polypeptide(L)'
;FVFYTNYNSRKSSELAENPSAALAFHWKEVQRQVRVVGTVEKVSEEDSTAYYKSRPVGSRIGAWASPQSQVIGEGELQKKVEEISAKYASVEGKEADIPRPEFWGGWRVVPTEVEFWAGKQSRLHDRVRYLRDGDGWKIERLAP
;
A
#
# COMPACT_ATOMS: atom_id res chain seq x y z
N PHE A 1 8.15 1.34 -5.15
CA PHE A 1 7.58 0.94 -3.84
C PHE A 1 6.18 0.42 -4.06
N VAL A 2 5.85 -0.79 -3.61
CA VAL A 2 4.52 -1.40 -3.86
C VAL A 2 3.71 -1.46 -2.57
N PHE A 3 2.43 -1.12 -2.65
CA PHE A 3 1.46 -1.32 -1.57
C PHE A 3 0.15 -1.87 -2.15
N TYR A 4 -0.62 -2.59 -1.34
CA TYR A 4 -1.84 -3.27 -1.78
C TYR A 4 -3.07 -2.71 -1.07
N THR A 5 -4.16 -2.53 -1.80
CA THR A 5 -5.36 -1.86 -1.30
C THR A 5 -6.60 -2.23 -2.11
N ASN A 6 -7.74 -1.63 -1.75
CA ASN A 6 -8.98 -1.74 -2.52
C ASN A 6 -9.04 -0.62 -3.58
N TYR A 7 -9.24 -0.96 -4.85
CA TYR A 7 -9.35 -0.04 -5.98
C TYR A 7 -10.58 0.87 -5.91
N ASN A 8 -11.61 0.50 -5.13
CA ASN A 8 -12.80 1.31 -4.89
C ASN A 8 -12.67 2.22 -3.65
N SER A 9 -11.52 2.22 -2.98
CA SER A 9 -11.29 3.09 -1.82
C SER A 9 -11.01 4.54 -2.24
N ARG A 10 -11.23 5.49 -1.33
CA ARG A 10 -10.93 6.92 -1.55
C ARG A 10 -9.53 7.12 -2.14
N LYS A 11 -8.49 6.51 -1.55
CA LYS A 11 -7.11 6.67 -2.03
C LYS A 11 -6.92 6.17 -3.45
N SER A 12 -7.60 5.09 -3.83
CA SER A 12 -7.46 4.53 -5.18
C SER A 12 -8.22 5.36 -6.21
N SER A 13 -9.35 5.95 -5.85
CA SER A 13 -10.03 6.94 -6.68
C SER A 13 -9.12 8.15 -6.91
N GLU A 14 -8.51 8.70 -5.86
CA GLU A 14 -7.56 9.81 -5.97
C GLU A 14 -6.34 9.45 -6.84
N LEU A 15 -5.79 8.25 -6.69
CA LEU A 15 -4.65 7.77 -7.49
C LEU A 15 -5.00 7.50 -8.95
N ALA A 16 -6.24 7.09 -9.24
CA ALA A 16 -6.71 6.90 -10.61
C ALA A 16 -6.89 8.24 -11.33
N GLU A 17 -7.36 9.28 -10.62
CA GLU A 17 -7.53 10.62 -11.18
C GLU A 17 -6.22 11.42 -11.25
N ASN A 18 -5.36 11.28 -10.24
CA ASN A 18 -4.05 11.92 -10.18
C ASN A 18 -3.00 10.89 -9.73
N PRO A 19 -2.24 10.30 -10.66
CA PRO A 19 -1.29 9.21 -10.39
C PRO A 19 0.01 9.74 -9.77
N SER A 20 -0.10 10.46 -8.66
CA SER A 20 1.01 11.03 -7.89
C SER A 20 0.86 10.65 -6.43
N ALA A 21 1.93 10.19 -5.79
CA ALA A 21 1.91 9.85 -4.37
C ALA A 21 3.21 10.23 -3.66
N ALA A 22 3.08 10.42 -2.34
CA ALA A 22 4.21 10.53 -1.43
C ALA A 22 4.10 9.48 -0.32
N LEU A 23 5.21 8.84 0.01
CA LEU A 23 5.36 7.90 1.11
C LEU A 23 6.31 8.49 2.15
N ALA A 24 6.03 8.24 3.42
CA ALA A 24 6.91 8.60 4.53
C ALA A 24 7.14 7.39 5.43
N PHE A 25 8.38 6.94 5.50
CA PHE A 25 8.83 5.95 6.47
C PHE A 25 9.50 6.70 7.61
N HIS A 26 8.96 6.59 8.81
CA HIS A 26 9.51 7.26 9.99
C HIS A 26 9.90 6.21 11.04
N TRP A 27 11.21 6.11 11.30
CA TRP A 27 11.77 5.26 12.34
C TRP A 27 12.24 6.14 13.49
N LYS A 28 11.35 6.33 14.47
CA LYS A 28 11.55 7.25 15.59
C LYS A 28 12.76 6.86 16.44
N GLU A 29 12.93 5.58 16.70
CA GLU A 29 13.93 5.01 17.61
C GLU A 29 15.36 5.26 17.13
N VAL A 30 15.55 5.27 15.81
CA VAL A 30 16.85 5.51 15.17
C VAL A 30 16.95 6.92 14.59
N GLN A 31 15.96 7.77 14.83
CA GLN A 31 15.86 9.13 14.29
C GLN A 31 16.12 9.17 12.78
N ARG A 32 15.42 8.34 12.01
CA ARG A 32 15.51 8.32 10.55
C ARG A 32 14.16 8.51 9.91
N GLN A 33 14.15 9.21 8.79
CA GLN A 33 12.99 9.31 7.93
C GLN A 33 13.43 9.11 6.48
N VAL A 34 12.61 8.39 5.72
CA VAL A 34 12.73 8.30 4.26
C VAL A 34 11.43 8.82 3.65
N ARG A 35 11.55 9.83 2.78
CA ARG A 35 10.43 10.31 1.96
C ARG A 35 10.62 9.81 0.55
N VAL A 36 9.53 9.38 -0.07
CA VAL A 36 9.51 8.98 -1.47
C VAL A 36 8.39 9.76 -2.14
N VAL A 37 8.67 10.42 -3.25
CA VAL A 37 7.64 11.03 -4.11
C VAL A 37 7.78 10.42 -5.49
N GLY A 38 6.65 10.18 -6.16
CA GLY A 38 6.69 9.58 -7.47
C GLY A 38 5.34 9.50 -8.14
N THR A 39 5.37 9.05 -9.38
CA THR A 39 4.17 8.66 -10.11
C THR A 39 3.68 7.29 -9.63
N VAL A 40 2.39 7.03 -9.82
CA VAL A 40 1.77 5.77 -9.42
C VAL A 40 1.29 5.00 -10.63
N GLU A 41 1.60 3.71 -10.67
CA GLU A 41 1.11 2.76 -11.66
C GLU A 41 0.45 1.55 -10.99
N LYS A 42 -0.51 0.95 -11.67
CA LYS A 42 -1.16 -0.26 -11.19
C LYS A 42 -0.20 -1.45 -11.31
N VAL A 43 -0.12 -2.27 -10.28
CA VAL A 43 0.64 -3.53 -10.32
C VAL A 43 -0.12 -4.53 -11.20
N SER A 44 0.61 -5.47 -11.82
CA SER A 44 -0.01 -6.49 -12.66
C SER A 44 -1.02 -7.34 -11.87
N GLU A 45 -1.95 -7.93 -12.60
CA GLU A 45 -2.93 -8.84 -12.02
C GLU A 45 -2.27 -10.08 -11.43
N GLU A 46 -1.22 -10.59 -12.09
CA GLU A 46 -0.45 -11.74 -11.67
C GLU A 46 0.24 -11.47 -10.33
N ASP A 47 0.96 -10.35 -10.21
CA ASP A 47 1.63 -9.92 -8.98
C ASP A 47 0.62 -9.69 -7.85
N SER A 48 -0.50 -9.03 -8.17
CA SER A 48 -1.59 -8.79 -7.21
C SER A 48 -2.21 -10.09 -6.71
N THR A 49 -2.37 -11.07 -7.59
CA THR A 49 -2.93 -12.39 -7.27
C THR A 49 -1.95 -13.22 -6.47
N ALA A 50 -0.67 -13.22 -6.83
CA ALA A 50 0.38 -13.89 -6.10
C ALA A 50 0.50 -13.36 -4.66
N TYR A 51 0.55 -12.03 -4.49
CA TYR A 51 0.56 -11.43 -3.16
C TYR A 51 -0.74 -11.64 -2.39
N TYR A 52 -1.91 -11.63 -3.06
CA TYR A 52 -3.18 -11.93 -2.38
C TYR A 52 -3.17 -13.34 -1.80
N LYS A 53 -2.73 -14.35 -2.57
CA LYS A 53 -2.67 -15.75 -2.16
C LYS A 53 -1.74 -15.98 -0.97
N SER A 54 -0.65 -15.21 -0.85
CA SER A 54 0.27 -15.33 0.28
C SER A 54 -0.27 -14.75 1.60
N ARG A 55 -1.46 -14.11 1.59
CA ARG A 55 -2.05 -13.52 2.81
C ARG A 55 -2.77 -14.57 3.63
N PRO A 56 -2.78 -14.44 4.99
CA PRO A 56 -3.59 -15.28 5.85
C PRO A 56 -5.06 -15.32 5.40
N VAL A 57 -5.73 -16.45 5.60
CA VAL A 57 -7.13 -16.66 5.17
C VAL A 57 -8.06 -15.55 5.65
N GLY A 58 -7.98 -15.16 6.93
CA GLY A 58 -8.78 -14.06 7.48
C GLY A 58 -8.54 -12.71 6.79
N SER A 59 -7.31 -12.46 6.31
CA SER A 59 -6.98 -11.28 5.51
C SER A 59 -7.59 -11.32 4.11
N ARG A 60 -7.64 -12.50 3.49
CA ARG A 60 -8.29 -12.73 2.19
C ARG A 60 -9.81 -12.55 2.30
N ILE A 61 -10.43 -13.12 3.33
CA ILE A 61 -11.86 -12.93 3.68
C ILE A 61 -12.17 -11.45 3.94
N GLY A 62 -11.36 -10.78 4.76
CA GLY A 62 -11.56 -9.36 5.07
C GLY A 62 -11.50 -8.45 3.83
N ALA A 63 -10.71 -8.81 2.83
CA ALA A 63 -10.66 -8.07 1.57
C ALA A 63 -11.96 -8.20 0.74
N TRP A 64 -12.65 -9.34 0.81
CA TRP A 64 -13.98 -9.50 0.21
C TRP A 64 -15.08 -8.81 1.02
N ALA A 65 -15.02 -8.94 2.35
CA ALA A 65 -16.08 -8.46 3.24
C ALA A 65 -16.12 -6.94 3.40
N SER A 66 -14.96 -6.27 3.35
CA SER A 66 -14.87 -4.83 3.64
C SER A 66 -15.00 -3.97 2.37
N PRO A 67 -16.09 -3.18 2.22
CA PRO A 67 -16.19 -2.15 1.19
C PRO A 67 -15.36 -0.91 1.61
N GLN A 68 -14.03 -1.04 1.59
CA GLN A 68 -13.09 -0.07 2.16
C GLN A 68 -13.41 1.38 1.76
N SER A 69 -13.63 2.25 2.75
CA SER A 69 -13.99 3.68 2.63
C SER A 69 -15.45 3.99 2.31
N GLN A 70 -16.34 3.00 2.26
CA GLN A 70 -17.79 3.23 2.19
C GLN A 70 -18.40 3.30 3.60
N VAL A 71 -19.50 4.04 3.74
CA VAL A 71 -20.31 4.07 4.96
C VAL A 71 -21.02 2.73 5.11
N ILE A 72 -20.98 2.14 6.30
CA ILE A 72 -21.67 0.88 6.64
C ILE A 72 -22.39 1.02 7.97
N GLY A 73 -23.43 0.20 8.16
CA GLY A 73 -24.15 0.12 9.43
C GLY A 73 -23.41 -0.69 10.50
N GLU A 74 -23.87 -0.56 11.75
CA GLU A 74 -23.37 -1.38 12.85
C GLU A 74 -23.61 -2.88 12.58
N GLY A 75 -22.60 -3.71 12.82
CA GLY A 75 -22.67 -5.16 12.62
C GLY A 75 -22.68 -5.63 11.15
N GLU A 76 -22.83 -4.72 10.16
CA GLU A 76 -22.86 -5.09 8.74
C GLU A 76 -21.56 -5.76 8.27
N LEU A 77 -20.41 -5.25 8.72
CA LEU A 77 -19.11 -5.84 8.38
C LEU A 77 -18.96 -7.26 8.92
N GLN A 78 -19.43 -7.51 10.15
CA GLN A 78 -19.34 -8.82 10.80
C GLN A 78 -20.20 -9.86 10.06
N LYS A 79 -21.43 -9.47 9.68
CA LYS A 79 -22.30 -10.31 8.84
C LYS A 79 -21.65 -10.64 7.49
N LYS A 80 -21.05 -9.66 6.81
CA LYS A 80 -20.32 -9.90 5.56
C LYS A 80 -19.13 -10.83 5.75
N VAL A 81 -18.40 -10.73 6.85
CA VAL A 81 -17.30 -11.66 7.17
C VAL A 81 -17.83 -13.07 7.33
N GLU A 82 -18.94 -13.27 8.05
CA GLU A 82 -19.57 -14.57 8.26
C GLU A 82 -20.09 -15.16 6.94
N GLU A 83 -20.76 -14.36 6.11
CA GLU A 83 -21.24 -14.75 4.78
C GLU A 83 -20.10 -15.23 3.88
N ILE A 84 -19.02 -14.45 3.78
CA ILE A 84 -17.85 -14.81 2.98
C ILE A 84 -17.14 -16.03 3.58
N SER A 85 -17.03 -16.10 4.91
CA SER A 85 -16.43 -17.26 5.58
C SER A 85 -17.23 -18.53 5.28
N ALA A 86 -18.56 -18.50 5.40
CA ALA A 86 -19.44 -19.62 5.09
C ALA A 86 -19.36 -20.00 3.60
N LYS A 87 -19.32 -19.03 2.69
CA LYS A 87 -19.15 -19.25 1.24
C LYS A 87 -17.89 -20.03 0.90
N TYR A 88 -16.81 -19.84 1.68
CA TYR A 88 -15.52 -20.50 1.45
C TYR A 88 -15.17 -21.55 2.53
N ALA A 89 -16.13 -21.91 3.41
CA ALA A 89 -15.94 -22.86 4.50
C ALA A 89 -15.79 -24.31 4.03
N SER A 90 -16.23 -24.63 2.82
CA SER A 90 -16.35 -26.01 2.30
C SER A 90 -15.04 -26.60 1.73
N VAL A 91 -13.87 -26.07 2.10
CA VAL A 91 -12.58 -26.63 1.65
C VAL A 91 -11.84 -27.19 2.85
N GLU A 92 -12.32 -28.32 3.37
CA GLU A 92 -11.58 -29.10 4.36
C GLU A 92 -10.21 -29.50 3.80
N GLY A 93 -9.14 -29.17 4.52
CA GLY A 93 -7.80 -29.72 4.30
C GLY A 93 -6.99 -29.13 3.13
N LYS A 94 -7.52 -28.16 2.38
CA LYS A 94 -6.76 -27.35 1.41
C LYS A 94 -7.06 -25.89 1.69
N GLU A 95 -6.05 -25.02 1.61
CA GLU A 95 -6.29 -23.58 1.64
C GLU A 95 -7.49 -23.28 0.76
N ALA A 96 -8.57 -22.75 1.33
CA ALA A 96 -9.71 -22.33 0.53
C ALA A 96 -9.15 -21.41 -0.56
N ASP A 97 -9.33 -21.81 -1.82
CA ASP A 97 -8.90 -21.01 -2.97
C ASP A 97 -9.90 -19.85 -3.10
N ILE A 98 -9.81 -18.93 -2.12
CA ILE A 98 -10.53 -17.67 -2.11
C ILE A 98 -9.86 -16.86 -3.22
N PRO A 99 -10.56 -16.60 -4.34
CA PRO A 99 -9.98 -15.83 -5.43
C PRO A 99 -9.76 -14.39 -4.97
N ARG A 100 -8.79 -13.71 -5.56
CA ARG A 100 -8.62 -12.27 -5.37
C ARG A 100 -9.86 -11.54 -5.93
N PRO A 101 -10.51 -10.64 -5.17
CA PRO A 101 -11.56 -9.80 -5.74
C PRO A 101 -10.98 -8.87 -6.82
N GLU A 102 -11.71 -8.64 -7.91
CA GLU A 102 -11.29 -7.75 -9.00
C GLU A 102 -10.97 -6.32 -8.51
N PHE A 103 -11.71 -5.85 -7.51
CA PHE A 103 -11.54 -4.54 -6.88
C PHE A 103 -10.37 -4.48 -5.88
N TRP A 104 -9.51 -5.50 -5.78
CA TRP A 104 -8.39 -5.50 -4.84
C TRP A 104 -7.07 -5.77 -5.56
N GLY A 105 -6.02 -5.01 -5.26
CA GLY A 105 -4.68 -5.29 -5.79
C GLY A 105 -3.65 -4.22 -5.45
N GLY A 106 -2.56 -4.18 -6.21
CA GLY A 106 -1.39 -3.35 -5.92
C GLY A 106 -1.31 -2.04 -6.69
N TRP A 107 -0.75 -1.04 -6.03
CA TRP A 107 -0.22 0.19 -6.63
C TRP A 107 1.29 0.25 -6.41
N ARG A 108 2.02 0.74 -7.42
CA ARG A 108 3.47 0.96 -7.37
C ARG A 108 3.76 2.45 -7.50
N VAL A 109 4.45 3.01 -6.50
CA VAL A 109 5.08 4.33 -6.61
C VAL A 109 6.43 4.15 -7.30
N VAL A 110 6.56 4.73 -8.50
CA VAL A 110 7.80 4.86 -9.26
C VAL A 110 8.48 6.15 -8.82
N PRO A 111 9.59 6.08 -8.06
CA PRO A 111 10.14 7.25 -7.41
C PRO A 111 10.72 8.24 -8.44
N THR A 112 10.33 9.51 -8.31
CA THR A 112 10.98 10.65 -8.97
C THR A 112 11.83 11.44 -7.98
N GLU A 113 11.56 11.30 -6.68
CA GLU A 113 12.34 11.87 -5.59
C GLU A 113 12.42 10.89 -4.40
N VAL A 114 13.60 10.76 -3.80
CA VAL A 114 13.80 10.06 -2.53
C VAL A 114 14.64 10.92 -1.61
N GLU A 115 14.14 11.25 -0.42
CA GLU A 115 14.88 11.99 0.59
C GLU A 115 15.22 11.09 1.78
N PHE A 116 16.50 11.08 2.17
CA PHE A 116 16.99 10.48 3.39
C PHE A 116 17.25 11.57 4.42
N TRP A 117 16.58 11.46 5.56
CA TRP A 117 16.75 12.35 6.70
C TRP A 117 17.33 11.57 7.87
N ALA A 118 18.37 12.12 8.50
CA ALA A 118 18.96 11.59 9.72
C ALA A 118 19.02 12.67 10.81
N GLY A 119 18.37 12.36 11.93
CA GLY A 119 18.28 13.23 13.08
C GLY A 119 19.62 13.43 13.77
N LYS A 120 19.77 14.61 14.38
CA LYS A 120 20.94 14.98 15.20
C LYS A 120 20.45 15.78 16.39
N GLN A 121 21.10 15.56 17.54
CA GLN A 121 20.82 16.31 18.76
C GLN A 121 21.03 17.83 18.59
N SER A 122 22.00 18.22 17.76
CA SER A 122 22.29 19.62 17.42
C SER A 122 21.19 20.31 16.61
N ARG A 123 20.14 19.59 16.18
CA ARG A 123 19.10 20.03 15.24
C ARG A 123 19.59 20.31 13.81
N LEU A 124 20.90 20.19 13.57
CA LEU A 124 21.49 20.30 12.23
C LEU A 124 21.40 18.96 11.50
N HIS A 125 20.18 18.53 11.19
CA HIS A 125 19.89 17.24 10.57
C HIS A 125 20.59 17.07 9.22
N ASP A 126 20.98 15.84 8.91
CA ASP A 126 21.44 15.53 7.57
C ASP A 126 20.23 15.22 6.68
N ARG A 127 20.16 15.90 5.53
CA ARG A 127 19.16 15.66 4.51
C ARG A 127 19.85 15.47 3.17
N VAL A 128 19.67 14.30 2.58
CA VAL A 128 20.19 13.95 1.26
C VAL A 128 19.03 13.60 0.36
N ARG A 129 18.82 14.40 -0.69
CA ARG A 129 17.77 14.21 -1.69
C ARG A 129 18.37 13.61 -2.96
N TYR A 130 17.74 12.55 -3.43
CA TYR A 130 17.92 11.97 -4.75
C TYR A 130 16.75 12.44 -5.61
N LEU A 131 17.03 13.19 -6.67
CA LEU A 131 16.05 13.64 -7.65
C LEU A 131 16.34 12.95 -8.99
N ARG A 132 15.32 12.40 -9.63
CA ARG A 132 15.46 11.74 -10.93
C ARG A 132 15.91 12.76 -11.98
N ASP A 133 16.95 12.43 -12.74
CA ASP A 133 17.51 13.28 -13.79
C ASP A 133 17.84 12.41 -15.01
N GLY A 134 16.91 12.37 -15.97
CA GLY A 134 16.94 11.40 -17.07
C GLY A 134 16.99 9.95 -16.58
N ASP A 135 18.01 9.21 -17.03
CA ASP A 135 18.26 7.83 -16.61
C ASP A 135 19.00 7.71 -15.26
N GLY A 136 19.50 8.84 -14.75
CA GLY A 136 20.28 8.92 -13.53
C GLY A 136 19.55 9.56 -12.34
N TRP A 137 20.34 9.85 -11.31
CA TRP A 137 19.90 10.53 -10.10
C TRP A 137 20.85 11.67 -9.77
N LYS A 138 20.29 12.87 -9.61
CA LYS A 138 20.99 14.02 -9.03
C LYS A 138 20.91 13.92 -7.50
N ILE A 139 22.06 14.00 -6.83
CA ILE A 139 22.15 13.93 -5.36
C ILE A 139 22.47 15.31 -4.82
N GLU A 140 21.65 15.78 -3.88
CA GLU A 140 21.75 17.12 -3.29
C GLU A 140 21.63 17.04 -1.77
N ARG A 141 22.36 17.92 -1.07
CA ARG A 141 22.21 18.11 0.37
C ARG A 141 21.24 19.26 0.60
N LEU A 142 20.25 19.05 1.47
CA LEU A 142 19.28 20.07 1.86
C LEU A 142 19.62 20.59 3.27
N ALA A 143 19.28 21.85 3.53
CA ALA A 143 19.32 22.39 4.89
C ALA A 143 18.25 21.70 5.76
N PRO A 144 18.53 21.45 7.05
CA PRO A 144 17.60 20.84 8.00
C PRO A 144 16.36 21.70 8.26
#